data_AF-L5N7B1-F1
#
_entry.id   AF-L5N7B1-F1
#
_cell.length_a   1.000
_cell.length_b   1.000
_cell.length_c   1.000
_cell.angle_alpha   90.00
_cell.angle_beta   90.00
_cell.angle_gamma   90.00
#
_symmetry.space_group_name_H-M   'P 1'
#
loop_
_entity.id
_entity.type
_entity.pdbx_description
1 polymer ?
#
loop_
_entity_poly.entity_id
_entity_poly.type
_entity_poly.pdbx_seq_one_letter_code
_entity_poly.pdbx_strand_id
1 'polypeptide(L)'
;MDFMTGFTPYAGLALVLYAIRQTDRVPNRFIPILAIVLGVAFSFWQNGITPQSTVTGLHYALLGIGTVAGIKYFLEKKETKA
;
A
#
# COMPACT_ATOMS: atom_id res chain seq x y z
N MET A 1 0.61 21.43 -3.86
CA MET A 1 0.74 20.23 -3.01
C MET A 1 2.21 20.05 -2.72
N ASP A 2 2.58 20.10 -1.45
CA ASP A 2 3.98 19.98 -1.04
C ASP A 2 4.45 18.54 -1.25
N PHE A 3 5.68 18.32 -1.74
CA PHE A 3 6.18 16.97 -2.11
C PHE A 3 6.01 15.97 -0.97
N MET A 4 6.28 16.40 0.26
CA MET A 4 6.09 15.60 1.48
C MET A 4 4.62 15.24 1.70
N THR A 5 3.71 16.20 1.62
CA THR A 5 2.27 15.95 1.83
C THR A 5 1.65 15.04 0.75
N GLY A 6 2.23 15.03 -0.45
CA GLY A 6 1.85 14.09 -1.51
C GLY A 6 2.45 12.71 -1.29
N PHE A 7 3.75 12.61 -1.01
CA PHE A 7 4.49 11.34 -1.00
C PHE A 7 4.31 10.50 0.29
N THR A 8 4.20 11.17 1.45
CA THR A 8 4.15 10.52 2.76
C THR A 8 3.03 9.49 2.93
N PRO A 9 1.77 9.75 2.50
CA PRO A 9 0.71 8.75 2.54
C PRO A 9 1.04 7.45 1.80
N TYR A 10 1.65 7.57 0.62
CA TYR A 10 2.02 6.42 -0.20
C TYR A 10 3.15 5.61 0.44
N ALA A 11 4.20 6.29 0.89
CA ALA A 11 5.34 5.67 1.55
C ALA A 11 4.91 4.97 2.85
N GLY A 12 4.05 5.60 3.65
CA GLY A 12 3.49 5.04 4.87
C GLY A 12 2.65 3.79 4.60
N LEU A 13 1.74 3.85 3.63
CA LEU A 13 0.89 2.69 3.27
C LEU A 13 1.74 1.51 2.80
N ALA A 14 2.75 1.76 1.96
CA ALA A 14 3.66 0.72 1.47
C ALA A 14 4.45 0.05 2.60
N LEU A 15 4.92 0.85 3.58
CA LEU A 15 5.63 0.35 4.77
C LEU A 15 4.72 -0.52 5.65
N VAL A 16 3.49 -0.09 5.89
CA VAL A 16 2.50 -0.85 6.67
C VAL A 16 2.20 -2.18 6.00
N LEU A 17 1.96 -2.18 4.68
CA LEU A 17 1.68 -3.41 3.93
C LEU A 17 2.89 -4.35 3.90
N TYR A 18 4.10 -3.80 3.79
CA TYR A 18 5.34 -4.58 3.88
C TYR A 18 5.52 -5.20 5.27
N ALA A 19 5.25 -4.46 6.34
CA ALA A 19 5.30 -4.98 7.71
C ALA A 19 4.27 -6.10 7.95
N ILE A 20 3.04 -5.93 7.46
CA ILE A 20 1.98 -6.95 7.52
C ILE A 20 2.44 -8.23 6.81
N ARG A 21 3.04 -8.08 5.62
CA ARG A 21 3.58 -9.19 4.85
C ARG A 21 4.69 -9.94 5.61
N GLN A 22 5.60 -9.22 6.26
CA GLN A 22 6.71 -9.81 7.01
C GLN A 22 6.25 -10.66 8.21
N THR A 23 5.00 -10.53 8.63
CA THR A 23 4.48 -11.25 9.79
C THR A 23 4.15 -12.72 9.47
N ASP A 24 4.15 -13.13 8.19
CA ASP A 24 3.75 -14.47 7.66
C ASP A 24 2.35 -14.98 8.07
N ARG A 25 1.64 -14.25 8.94
CA ARG A 25 0.28 -14.56 9.40
C ARG A 25 -0.79 -14.20 8.38
N VAL A 26 -0.46 -13.38 7.38
CA VAL A 26 -1.39 -12.93 6.35
C VAL A 26 -1.03 -13.57 5.02
N PRO A 27 -1.87 -14.46 4.47
CA PRO A 27 -1.65 -15.02 3.14
C PRO A 27 -1.53 -13.91 2.09
N ASN A 28 -0.57 -14.04 1.18
CA ASN A 28 -0.26 -13.03 0.14
C ASN A 28 -1.51 -12.57 -0.67
N ARG A 29 -2.52 -13.43 -0.83
CA ARG A 29 -3.79 -13.10 -1.49
C ARG A 29 -4.58 -11.96 -0.82
N PHE A 30 -4.35 -11.71 0.47
CA PHE A 30 -5.07 -10.68 1.23
C PHE A 30 -4.36 -9.32 1.26
N ILE A 31 -3.09 -9.25 0.87
CA ILE A 31 -2.33 -7.99 0.80
C ILE A 31 -3.05 -6.94 -0.06
N PRO A 32 -3.58 -7.26 -1.27
CA PRO A 32 -4.32 -6.29 -2.07
C PRO A 32 -5.58 -5.76 -1.37
N ILE A 33 -6.31 -6.63 -0.69
CA ILE A 33 -7.54 -6.26 0.02
C ILE A 33 -7.20 -5.33 1.19
N LEU A 34 -6.18 -5.68 1.98
CA LEU A 34 -5.71 -4.83 3.07
C LEU A 34 -5.22 -3.47 2.57
N ALA A 35 -4.54 -3.42 1.43
CA ALA A 35 -4.11 -2.16 0.82
C ALA A 35 -5.29 -1.26 0.47
N ILE A 36 -6.36 -1.84 -0.10
CA ILE A 36 -7.60 -1.09 -0.44
C ILE A 36 -8.26 -0.58 0.83
N VAL A 37 -8.45 -1.44 1.85
CA VAL A 37 -9.08 -1.04 3.11
C VAL A 37 -8.28 0.07 3.79
N LEU A 38 -6.96 -0.09 3.91
CA LEU A 38 -6.09 0.89 4.54
C LEU A 38 -6.00 2.19 3.74
N GLY A 39 -5.91 2.11 2.40
CA GLY A 39 -5.83 3.29 1.54
C GLY A 39 -7.11 4.13 1.59
N VAL A 40 -8.27 3.48 1.54
CA VAL A 40 -9.57 4.16 1.65
C VAL A 40 -9.79 4.70 3.06
N ALA A 41 -9.49 3.92 4.11
CA ALA A 41 -9.62 4.39 5.49
C ALA A 41 -8.71 5.61 5.77
N PHE A 42 -7.49 5.60 5.26
CA PHE A 42 -6.56 6.72 5.40
C PHE A 42 -7.07 7.97 4.67
N SER A 43 -7.58 7.81 3.44
CA SER A 43 -8.11 8.95 2.68
C SER A 43 -9.37 9.55 3.31
N PHE A 44 -10.22 8.71 3.91
CA PHE A 44 -11.38 9.16 4.69
C PHE A 44 -10.97 9.96 5.92
N TRP A 45 -9.93 9.52 6.62
CA TRP A 45 -9.39 10.27 7.75
C TRP A 45 -8.81 11.63 7.34
N GLN A 46 -8.13 11.70 6.19
CA GLN A 46 -7.48 12.92 5.71
C GLN A 46 -8.46 13.94 5.11
N ASN A 47 -9.42 13.49 4.30
CA ASN A 47 -10.25 14.36 3.46
C ASN A 47 -11.75 14.29 3.80
N GLY A 48 -12.12 13.54 4.84
CA GLY A 48 -13.52 13.25 5.19
C GLY A 48 -14.14 12.17 4.30
N ILE A 49 -15.34 11.72 4.63
CA ILE A 49 -16.05 10.66 3.89
C ILE A 49 -16.76 11.28 2.69
N THR A 50 -16.10 11.23 1.54
CA THR A 50 -16.65 11.71 0.26
C THR A 50 -16.31 10.74 -0.87
N PRO A 51 -17.06 10.76 -1.99
CA PRO A 51 -16.71 9.96 -3.17
C PRO A 51 -15.29 10.22 -3.67
N GLN A 52 -14.82 11.47 -3.62
CA GLN A 52 -13.46 11.86 -4.00
C GLN A 52 -12.39 11.23 -3.09
N SER A 53 -12.67 11.15 -1.79
CA SER A 53 -11.78 10.49 -0.82
C SER A 53 -11.68 8.99 -1.11
N THR A 54 -12.76 8.34 -1.54
CA THR A 54 -12.73 6.92 -1.94
C THR A 54 -11.77 6.72 -3.12
N VAL A 55 -11.90 7.54 -4.17
CA VAL A 55 -11.03 7.46 -5.35
C VAL A 55 -9.57 7.73 -4.98
N THR A 56 -9.34 8.73 -4.13
CA THR A 56 -8.00 9.07 -3.65
C THR A 56 -7.38 7.92 -2.86
N GLY A 57 -8.15 7.29 -1.97
CA GLY A 57 -7.70 6.12 -1.21
C GLY A 57 -7.44 4.89 -2.09
N LEU A 58 -8.22 4.69 -3.15
CA LEU A 58 -7.94 3.66 -4.15
C LEU A 58 -6.63 3.93 -4.91
N HIS A 59 -6.33 5.18 -5.26
CA HIS A 59 -5.01 5.52 -5.83
C HIS A 59 -3.87 5.19 -4.87
N TYR A 60 -4.04 5.49 -3.58
CA TYR A 60 -3.05 5.17 -2.55
C TYR A 60 -2.83 3.66 -2.45
N ALA A 61 -3.92 2.91 -2.44
CA ALA A 61 -3.92 1.45 -2.40
C ALA A 61 -3.20 0.83 -3.60
N LEU A 62 -3.55 1.25 -4.83
CA LEU A 62 -2.95 0.71 -6.06
C LEU A 62 -1.44 0.94 -6.10
N LEU A 63 -0.98 2.13 -5.70
CA LEU A 63 0.44 2.45 -5.63
C LEU A 63 1.14 1.60 -4.55
N GLY A 64 0.54 1.46 -3.36
CA GLY A 64 1.07 0.59 -2.31
C GLY A 64 1.17 -0.89 -2.72
N ILE A 65 0.15 -1.41 -3.41
CA ILE A 65 0.15 -2.78 -3.95
C ILE A 65 1.29 -2.95 -4.94
N GLY A 66 1.44 -2.02 -5.90
CA GLY A 66 2.48 -2.07 -6.91
C GLY A 66 3.89 -2.08 -6.30
N THR A 67 4.14 -1.23 -5.29
CA THR A 67 5.42 -1.20 -4.58
C THR A 67 5.69 -2.51 -3.84
N VAL A 68 4.73 -3.03 -3.09
CA VAL A 68 4.90 -4.27 -2.31
C VAL A 68 5.09 -5.49 -3.21
N ALA A 69 4.35 -5.56 -4.33
CA ALA A 69 4.53 -6.60 -5.34
C ALA A 69 5.90 -6.48 -6.01
N GLY A 70 6.31 -5.27 -6.39
CA GLY A 70 7.63 -5.01 -6.98
C GLY A 70 8.77 -5.47 -6.08
N ILE A 71 8.72 -5.13 -4.78
CA ILE A 71 9.72 -5.58 -3.79
C ILE A 71 9.75 -7.11 -3.70
N LYS A 72 8.58 -7.76 -3.63
CA LYS A 72 8.50 -9.23 -3.58
C LYS A 72 9.20 -9.88 -4.77
N TYR A 73 8.80 -9.51 -5.99
CA TYR A 73 9.35 -10.11 -7.20
C TYR A 73 10.84 -9.83 -7.35
N PHE A 74 11.29 -8.66 -6.91
CA PHE A 74 12.71 -8.32 -6.91
C PHE A 74 13.52 -9.21 -5.94
N LEU A 75 12.99 -9.48 -4.74
CA LEU A 75 13.63 -10.37 -3.77
C LEU A 75 13.62 -11.84 -4.24
N GLU A 76 12.49 -12.35 -4.74
CA GLU A 76 12.38 -13.73 -5.27
C GLU A 76 13.35 -13.95 -6.45
N LYS A 77 13.51 -12.95 -7.33
CA LYS A 77 14.47 -12.99 -8.45
C LYS A 77 15.92 -13.03 -7.97
N LYS A 78 16.20 -12.48 -6.79
CA LYS A 78 17.54 -12.47 -6.18
C LYS A 78 17.88 -13.82 -5.55
N GLU A 79 16.91 -14.45 -4.89
CA GLU A 79 17.04 -15.81 -4.33
C GLU A 79 17.21 -16.87 -5.42
N THR A 80 16.49 -16.74 -6.55
CA THR A 80 16.57 -17.71 -7.67
C THR A 80 17.92 -17.65 -8.42
N LYS A 81 18.70 -16.59 -8.26
CA LYS A 81 19.99 -16.39 -8.93
C LYS A 81 21.21 -16.67 -8.04
N ALA A 82 21.00 -17.00 -6.76
CA ALA A 82 22.04 -17.38 -5.80
C ALA A 82 22.15 -18.91 -5.73
#